data_AF-A0A2V1BAS5-F1
#
_entry.id   AF-A0A2V1BAS5-F1
#
_cell.length_a   1.000
_cell.length_b   1.000
_cell.length_c   1.000
_cell.angle_alpha   90.00
_cell.angle_beta   90.00
_cell.angle_gamma   90.00
#
_symmetry.space_group_name_H-M   'P 1'
#
loop_
_entity.id
_entity.type
_entity.pdbx_description
1 polymer ?
#
loop_
_entity_poly.entity_id
_entity_poly.type
_entity_poly.pdbx_seq_one_letter_code
_entity_poly.pdbx_strand_id
1 'polypeptide(L)'
;ILQWLEVADPRTNHQQAYATHKPGTGDWFVTGQTYRDWLAKPKSFLWLNGKAGCGKTVLSSTIIESITAHCDYNEGCVVVYFYFSFGDSNKQHYVNMLRSLLAQIVSQVDITPDCLMSLHRAYQRSKPPVLALTHALQTLVDERLLCHVYVIIDALDEIPDTDERSDTFKILDELSQRPKVYVIMTS
;
A
#
# COMPACT_ATOMS: atom_id res chain seq x y z
N ILE A 1 11.99 10.75 11.32
CA ILE A 1 11.33 9.43 11.17
C ILE A 1 11.09 9.10 9.70
N LEU A 2 10.43 9.97 8.91
CA LEU A 2 10.18 9.71 7.47
C LEU A 2 11.45 9.38 6.68
N GLN A 3 12.50 10.21 6.76
CA GLN A 3 13.81 9.93 6.13
C GLN A 3 14.45 8.60 6.58
N TRP A 4 14.12 8.12 7.78
CA TRP A 4 14.62 6.83 8.27
C TRP A 4 13.84 5.65 7.67
N LEU A 5 12.58 5.84 7.29
CA LEU A 5 11.76 4.80 6.65
C LEU A 5 11.88 4.82 5.12
N GLU A 6 12.07 5.98 4.51
CA GLU A 6 12.00 6.19 3.06
C GLU A 6 13.20 5.57 2.32
N VAL A 7 13.04 4.32 1.86
CA VAL A 7 14.05 3.57 1.08
C VAL A 7 13.60 3.32 -0.36
N ALA A 8 12.29 3.19 -0.57
CA ALA A 8 11.69 2.99 -1.88
C ALA A 8 10.47 3.90 -2.00
N ASP A 9 10.63 4.99 -2.75
CA ASP A 9 9.56 5.94 -3.03
C ASP A 9 8.69 5.41 -4.19
N PRO A 10 7.40 5.11 -3.94
CA PRO A 10 6.49 4.62 -4.97
C PRO A 10 5.89 5.76 -5.80
N ARG A 11 6.10 7.03 -5.43
CA ARG A 11 5.54 8.20 -6.15
C ARG A 11 6.03 8.26 -7.60
N THR A 12 7.27 7.87 -7.86
CA THR A 12 7.83 7.87 -9.22
C THR A 12 7.12 6.87 -10.13
N ASN A 13 6.85 5.65 -9.64
CA ASN A 13 6.06 4.66 -10.37
C ASN A 13 4.64 5.16 -10.60
N HIS A 14 4.02 5.70 -9.55
CA HIS A 14 2.66 6.23 -9.64
C HIS A 14 2.56 7.36 -10.67
N GLN A 15 3.48 8.33 -10.66
CA GLN A 15 3.51 9.43 -11.62
C GLN A 15 3.72 8.94 -13.06
N GLN A 16 4.55 7.92 -13.28
CA GLN A 16 4.75 7.33 -14.62
C GLN A 16 3.48 6.61 -15.09
N ALA A 17 2.85 5.82 -14.22
CA ALA A 17 1.58 5.15 -14.51
C ALA A 17 0.48 6.16 -14.82
N TYR A 18 0.37 7.23 -14.02
CA TYR A 18 -0.56 8.32 -14.22
C TYR A 18 -0.29 9.08 -15.52
N ALA A 19 0.98 9.37 -15.86
CA ALA A 19 1.31 10.08 -17.10
C ALA A 19 1.01 9.27 -18.38
N THR A 20 1.00 7.94 -18.28
CA THR A 20 0.64 7.05 -19.39
C THR A 20 -0.87 6.79 -19.48
N HIS A 21 -1.63 7.17 -18.45
CA HIS A 21 -3.09 7.10 -18.44
C HIS A 21 -3.69 7.88 -19.62
N LYS A 22 -4.74 7.30 -20.20
CA LYS A 22 -5.62 8.00 -21.14
C LYS A 22 -6.98 8.18 -20.48
N PRO A 23 -7.64 9.35 -20.65
CA PRO A 23 -8.98 9.56 -20.13
C PRO A 23 -9.91 8.37 -20.44
N GLY A 24 -10.62 7.87 -19.44
CA GLY A 24 -11.46 6.68 -19.56
C GLY A 24 -10.78 5.35 -19.19
N THR A 25 -9.45 5.32 -19.03
CA THR A 25 -8.72 4.07 -18.72
C THR A 25 -8.95 3.66 -17.27
N GLY A 26 -9.49 2.45 -17.08
CA GLY A 26 -9.81 1.91 -15.76
C GLY A 26 -11.18 2.31 -15.23
N ASP A 27 -11.92 3.20 -15.92
CA ASP A 27 -13.26 3.65 -15.51
C ASP A 27 -14.24 2.49 -15.37
N TRP A 28 -14.15 1.50 -16.25
CA TRP A 28 -14.97 0.28 -16.18
C TRP A 28 -14.86 -0.42 -14.82
N PHE A 29 -13.70 -0.32 -14.17
CA PHE A 29 -13.44 -0.93 -12.87
C PHE A 29 -13.88 0.00 -11.74
N VAL A 30 -13.39 1.25 -11.71
CA VAL A 30 -13.67 2.19 -10.61
C VAL A 30 -15.13 2.68 -10.57
N THR A 31 -15.90 2.47 -11.65
CA THR A 31 -17.36 2.66 -11.66
C THR A 31 -18.13 1.36 -11.51
N GLY A 32 -17.47 0.20 -11.57
CA GLY A 32 -18.07 -1.12 -11.58
C GLY A 32 -18.48 -1.62 -10.18
N GLN A 33 -19.34 -2.64 -10.17
CA GLN A 33 -19.89 -3.19 -8.91
C GLN A 33 -18.81 -3.82 -8.01
N THR A 34 -17.84 -4.51 -8.59
CA THR A 34 -16.75 -5.16 -7.82
C THR A 34 -15.98 -4.15 -6.95
N TYR A 35 -15.66 -2.99 -7.51
CA TYR A 35 -14.97 -1.93 -6.79
C TYR A 35 -15.86 -1.28 -5.71
N ARG A 36 -17.12 -1.00 -6.03
CA ARG A 36 -18.09 -0.45 -5.05
C ARG A 36 -18.32 -1.41 -3.89
N ASP A 37 -18.47 -2.70 -4.17
CA ASP A 37 -18.59 -3.74 -3.17
C ASP A 37 -17.37 -3.79 -2.26
N TRP A 38 -16.17 -3.62 -2.83
CA TRP A 38 -14.94 -3.61 -2.06
C TRP A 38 -14.82 -2.38 -1.16
N LEU A 39 -15.23 -1.20 -1.63
CA LEU A 39 -15.29 0.01 -0.80
C LEU A 39 -16.30 -0.10 0.34
N ALA A 40 -17.44 -0.76 0.10
CA ALA A 40 -18.54 -0.82 1.06
C ALA A 40 -18.36 -1.88 2.16
N LYS A 41 -17.59 -2.93 1.91
CA LYS A 41 -17.43 -4.07 2.83
C LYS A 41 -16.20 -3.86 3.73
N PRO A 42 -16.34 -3.88 5.06
CA PRO A 42 -15.18 -3.95 5.95
C PRO A 42 -14.34 -5.19 5.65
N LYS A 43 -13.04 -5.12 5.91
CA LYS A 43 -12.10 -6.24 5.74
C LYS A 43 -12.01 -6.77 4.30
N SER A 44 -12.10 -5.87 3.33
CA SER A 44 -12.21 -6.25 1.94
C SER A 44 -10.84 -6.44 1.29
N PHE A 45 -10.72 -7.53 0.53
CA PHE A 45 -9.50 -7.89 -0.19
C PHE A 45 -9.87 -8.23 -1.64
N LEU A 46 -9.18 -7.60 -2.58
CA LEU A 46 -9.32 -7.89 -4.01
C LEU A 46 -7.95 -8.18 -4.63
N TRP A 47 -7.88 -9.29 -5.36
CA TRP A 47 -6.73 -9.62 -6.18
C TRP A 47 -7.11 -9.55 -7.66
N LEU A 48 -6.58 -8.56 -8.36
CA LEU A 48 -6.80 -8.35 -9.78
C LEU A 48 -5.69 -9.03 -10.58
N ASN A 49 -6.06 -10.05 -11.35
CA ASN A 49 -5.14 -10.80 -12.18
C ASN A 49 -5.32 -10.45 -13.66
N GLY A 50 -4.21 -10.29 -14.38
CA GLY A 50 -4.25 -9.99 -15.80
C GLY A 50 -2.97 -10.36 -16.53
N LYS A 51 -3.06 -10.54 -17.84
CA LYS A 51 -1.88 -10.85 -18.67
C LYS A 51 -0.85 -9.72 -18.60
N ALA A 52 0.43 -10.07 -18.73
CA ALA A 52 1.49 -9.06 -18.87
C ALA A 52 1.14 -8.05 -19.98
N GLY A 53 1.34 -6.76 -19.69
CA GLY A 53 1.02 -5.67 -20.63
C GLY A 53 -0.46 -5.29 -20.74
N CYS A 54 -1.38 -5.88 -19.97
CA CYS A 54 -2.81 -5.51 -20.04
C CYS A 54 -3.17 -4.20 -19.27
N GLY A 55 -2.17 -3.46 -18.78
CA GLY A 55 -2.36 -2.16 -18.14
C GLY A 55 -2.69 -2.20 -16.66
N LYS A 56 -2.33 -3.26 -15.92
CA LYS A 56 -2.58 -3.38 -14.46
C LYS A 56 -2.00 -2.21 -13.67
N THR A 57 -0.76 -1.81 -13.96
CA THR A 57 -0.11 -0.67 -13.30
C THR A 57 -0.84 0.65 -13.53
N VAL A 58 -1.36 0.87 -14.74
CA VAL A 58 -2.22 2.04 -15.05
C VAL A 58 -3.54 1.94 -14.29
N LEU A 59 -4.15 0.75 -14.23
CA LEU A 59 -5.35 0.52 -13.43
C LEU A 59 -5.11 0.78 -11.93
N SER A 60 -3.98 0.33 -11.37
CA SER A 60 -3.59 0.61 -9.98
C SER A 60 -3.47 2.11 -9.72
N SER A 61 -2.90 2.87 -10.67
CA SER A 61 -2.87 4.34 -10.60
C SER A 61 -4.28 4.93 -10.62
N THR A 62 -5.17 4.50 -11.54
CA THR A 62 -6.58 4.95 -11.56
C THR A 62 -7.31 4.65 -10.26
N ILE A 63 -7.06 3.49 -9.65
CA ILE A 63 -7.63 3.09 -8.36
C ILE A 63 -7.14 4.03 -7.25
N ILE A 64 -5.83 4.28 -7.17
CA ILE A 64 -5.24 5.18 -6.17
C ILE A 64 -5.84 6.58 -6.28
N GLU A 65 -5.95 7.14 -7.49
CA GLU A 65 -6.58 8.45 -7.72
C GLU A 65 -8.06 8.47 -7.29
N SER A 66 -8.81 7.42 -7.63
CA SER A 66 -10.21 7.31 -7.24
C SER A 66 -10.41 7.24 -5.72
N ILE A 67 -9.56 6.50 -5.00
CA ILE A 67 -9.66 6.37 -3.55
C ILE A 67 -9.16 7.65 -2.87
N THR A 68 -8.13 8.29 -3.42
CA THR A 68 -7.62 9.56 -2.88
C THR A 68 -8.71 10.63 -2.91
N ALA A 69 -9.38 10.79 -4.05
CA ALA A 69 -10.55 11.67 -4.15
C ALA A 69 -11.72 11.28 -3.22
N HIS A 70 -11.86 9.98 -2.91
CA HIS A 70 -12.84 9.49 -1.93
C HIS A 70 -12.45 9.84 -0.48
N CYS A 71 -11.15 9.87 -0.16
CA CYS A 71 -10.64 10.19 1.16
C CYS A 71 -10.58 11.70 1.46
N ASP A 72 -10.54 12.58 0.46
CA ASP A 72 -10.38 14.04 0.64
C ASP A 72 -11.39 14.68 1.62
N TYR A 73 -12.55 14.06 1.83
CA TYR A 73 -13.61 14.55 2.72
C TYR A 73 -13.75 13.74 4.03
N ASN A 74 -12.89 12.75 4.25
CA ASN A 74 -13.00 11.81 5.37
C ASN A 74 -11.74 11.87 6.23
N GLU A 75 -11.79 12.60 7.35
CA GLU A 75 -10.70 12.62 8.33
C GLU A 75 -10.34 11.20 8.80
N GLY A 76 -9.03 10.92 8.87
CA GLY A 76 -8.52 9.59 9.23
C GLY A 76 -8.56 8.55 8.12
N CYS A 77 -8.99 8.92 6.91
CA CYS A 77 -8.87 8.10 5.71
C CYS A 77 -7.46 8.23 5.13
N VAL A 78 -6.74 7.12 4.97
CA VAL A 78 -5.39 7.11 4.39
C VAL A 78 -5.29 6.16 3.21
N VAL A 79 -4.56 6.58 2.18
CA VAL A 79 -4.28 5.80 0.99
C VAL A 79 -2.80 5.54 0.91
N VAL A 80 -2.40 4.27 0.90
CA VAL A 80 -1.01 3.86 0.80
C VAL A 80 -0.82 2.84 -0.29
N TYR A 81 0.32 2.91 -0.96
CA TYR A 81 0.56 2.07 -2.12
C TYR A 81 2.03 1.71 -2.29
N PHE A 82 2.27 0.61 -3.00
CA PHE A 82 3.61 0.20 -3.38
C PHE A 82 3.58 -0.45 -4.76
N TYR A 83 4.61 -0.19 -5.55
CA TYR A 83 4.80 -0.79 -6.87
C TYR A 83 6.03 -1.68 -6.81
N PHE A 84 5.84 -2.99 -6.92
CA PHE A 84 6.96 -3.89 -7.17
C PHE A 84 7.49 -3.68 -8.59
N SER A 85 8.79 -3.84 -8.78
CA SER A 85 9.44 -3.55 -10.06
C SER A 85 10.71 -4.37 -10.28
N PHE A 86 10.77 -5.16 -11.36
CA PHE A 86 11.99 -5.86 -11.79
C PHE A 86 13.14 -4.88 -12.12
N GLY A 87 12.83 -3.63 -12.47
CA GLY A 87 13.82 -2.61 -12.80
C GLY A 87 14.45 -1.88 -11.61
N ASP A 88 13.96 -2.11 -10.38
CA ASP A 88 14.43 -1.41 -9.19
C ASP A 88 14.60 -2.40 -8.03
N SER A 89 15.83 -2.71 -7.66
CA SER A 89 16.13 -3.68 -6.59
C SER A 89 15.55 -3.28 -5.25
N ASN A 90 15.38 -1.98 -4.97
CA ASN A 90 14.73 -1.55 -3.74
C ASN A 90 13.22 -1.84 -3.74
N LYS A 91 12.63 -2.07 -4.91
CA LYS A 91 11.21 -2.41 -5.11
C LYS A 91 10.99 -3.89 -5.41
N GLN A 92 11.94 -4.75 -5.03
CA GLN A 92 11.80 -6.21 -5.09
C GLN A 92 11.70 -6.84 -3.71
N HIS A 93 11.86 -6.03 -2.65
CA HIS A 93 11.95 -6.53 -1.29
C HIS A 93 10.73 -6.14 -0.46
N TYR A 94 10.14 -7.16 0.16
CA TYR A 94 9.01 -7.07 1.08
C TYR A 94 9.28 -6.07 2.23
N VAL A 95 10.51 -6.07 2.78
CA VAL A 95 10.89 -5.14 3.86
C VAL A 95 10.80 -3.67 3.44
N ASN A 96 11.07 -3.36 2.17
CA ASN A 96 11.00 -1.99 1.66
C ASN A 96 9.57 -1.56 1.41
N MET A 97 8.68 -2.48 1.01
CA MET A 97 7.24 -2.25 0.99
C MET A 97 6.75 -1.86 2.39
N LEU A 98 7.06 -2.64 3.43
CA LEU A 98 6.64 -2.32 4.81
C LEU A 98 7.07 -0.92 5.26
N ARG A 99 8.32 -0.55 5.00
CA ARG A 99 8.86 0.77 5.36
C ARG A 99 8.17 1.89 4.57
N SER A 100 7.90 1.66 3.29
CA SER A 100 7.20 2.62 2.44
C SER A 100 5.77 2.86 2.92
N LEU A 101 5.03 1.79 3.24
CA LEU A 101 3.67 1.90 3.77
C LEU A 101 3.65 2.64 5.11
N LEU A 102 4.57 2.31 6.04
CA LEU A 102 4.71 3.04 7.31
C LEU A 102 5.00 4.52 7.08
N ALA A 103 5.92 4.86 6.16
CA ALA A 103 6.25 6.24 5.84
C ALA A 103 5.03 7.01 5.31
N GLN A 104 4.28 6.39 4.40
CA GLN A 104 3.08 7.00 3.79
C GLN A 104 1.97 7.23 4.80
N ILE A 105 1.65 6.27 5.68
CA ILE A 105 0.63 6.46 6.73
C ILE A 105 1.02 7.63 7.63
N VAL A 106 2.29 7.68 8.05
CA VAL A 106 2.79 8.72 8.99
C VAL A 106 2.79 10.10 8.36
N SER A 107 3.00 10.19 7.04
CA SER A 107 2.92 11.47 6.32
C SER A 107 1.49 12.00 6.16
N GLN A 108 0.48 11.16 6.38
CA GLN A 108 -0.94 11.50 6.23
C GLN A 108 -1.65 11.75 7.57
N VAL A 109 -0.92 11.73 8.69
CA VAL A 109 -1.48 11.93 10.03
C VAL A 109 -0.75 13.06 10.73
N ASP A 110 -1.48 13.88 11.47
CA ASP A 110 -0.90 15.06 12.14
C ASP A 110 0.03 14.69 13.31
N ILE A 111 -0.25 13.57 13.96
CA ILE A 111 0.46 13.11 15.14
C ILE A 111 1.10 11.76 14.84
N THR A 112 2.43 11.70 14.91
CA THR A 112 3.16 10.43 14.78
C THR A 112 2.83 9.51 15.97
N PRO A 113 2.33 8.28 15.74
CA PRO A 113 1.97 7.39 16.84
C PRO A 113 3.17 6.89 17.66
N ASP A 114 2.92 6.61 18.94
CA ASP A 114 3.95 6.19 19.91
C ASP A 114 4.66 4.90 19.51
N CYS A 115 3.94 3.97 18.86
CA CYS A 115 4.51 2.70 18.39
C CYS A 115 5.68 2.94 17.42
N LEU A 116 5.55 3.94 16.54
CA LEU A 116 6.59 4.26 15.57
C LEU A 116 7.71 5.10 16.18
N MET A 117 7.40 6.02 17.10
CA MET A 117 8.43 6.74 17.85
C MET A 117 9.30 5.76 18.65
N SER A 118 8.69 4.75 19.26
CA SER A 118 9.39 3.70 20.01
C SER A 118 10.26 2.86 19.08
N LEU A 119 9.73 2.43 17.93
CA LEU A 119 10.48 1.71 16.91
C LEU A 119 11.70 2.51 16.44
N HIS A 120 11.51 3.79 16.10
CA HIS A 120 12.60 4.66 15.66
C HIS A 120 13.68 4.83 16.73
N ARG A 121 13.30 5.00 18.01
CA ARG A 121 14.27 5.09 19.12
C ARG A 121 15.07 3.80 19.28
N ALA A 122 14.43 2.64 19.18
CA ALA A 122 15.09 1.33 19.31
C ALA A 122 16.08 1.06 18.17
N TYR A 123 15.79 1.55 16.96
CA TYR A 123 16.56 1.24 15.75
C TYR A 123 17.12 2.50 15.06
N GLN A 124 17.41 3.56 15.81
CA GLN A 124 17.91 4.82 15.24
C GLN A 124 19.27 4.65 14.53
N ARG A 125 20.08 3.69 14.99
CA ARG A 125 21.43 3.42 14.49
C ARG A 125 21.55 2.11 13.69
N SER A 126 20.44 1.44 13.40
CA SER A 126 20.40 0.15 12.73
C SER A 126 19.16 0.00 11.86
N LYS A 127 19.10 -1.06 11.06
CA LYS A 127 17.89 -1.39 10.31
C LYS A 127 16.94 -2.17 11.24
N PRO A 128 15.66 -1.77 11.36
CA PRO A 128 14.69 -2.54 12.13
C PRO A 128 14.46 -3.89 11.46
N PRO A 129 14.33 -4.99 12.22
CA PRO A 129 14.02 -6.29 11.67
C PRO A 129 12.60 -6.30 11.08
N VAL A 130 12.37 -7.18 10.10
CA VAL A 130 11.07 -7.34 9.42
C VAL A 130 9.94 -7.50 10.43
N LEU A 131 10.10 -8.36 11.43
CA LEU A 131 9.10 -8.59 12.48
C LEU A 131 8.69 -7.30 13.21
N ALA A 132 9.65 -6.41 13.50
CA ALA A 132 9.35 -5.16 14.20
C ALA A 132 8.62 -4.15 13.29
N LEU A 133 8.97 -4.12 11.99
CA LEU A 133 8.24 -3.34 10.99
C LEU A 133 6.81 -3.85 10.79
N THR A 134 6.64 -5.16 10.71
CA THR A 134 5.32 -5.81 10.60
C THR A 134 4.45 -5.49 11.80
N HIS A 135 4.95 -5.66 13.03
CA HIS A 135 4.22 -5.29 14.24
C HIS A 135 3.88 -3.79 14.29
N ALA A 136 4.81 -2.93 13.88
CA ALA A 136 4.55 -1.49 13.83
C ALA A 136 3.44 -1.17 12.83
N LEU A 137 3.44 -1.77 11.64
CA LEU A 137 2.39 -1.56 10.64
C LEU A 137 1.03 -2.06 11.13
N GLN A 138 0.98 -3.26 11.71
CA GLN A 138 -0.25 -3.82 12.30
C GLN A 138 -0.80 -2.94 13.44
N THR A 139 0.08 -2.46 14.32
CA THR A 139 -0.31 -1.55 15.42
C THR A 139 -0.82 -0.21 14.85
N LEU A 140 -0.13 0.32 13.84
CA LEU A 140 -0.45 1.60 13.23
C LEU A 140 -1.83 1.58 12.56
N VAL A 141 -2.18 0.53 11.83
CA VAL A 141 -3.50 0.43 11.18
C VAL A 141 -4.67 0.24 12.17
N ASP A 142 -4.36 -0.20 13.40
CA ASP A 142 -5.35 -0.31 14.49
C ASP A 142 -5.56 1.02 15.24
N GLU A 143 -4.73 2.04 14.99
CA GLU A 143 -4.80 3.32 15.69
C GLU A 143 -6.18 3.97 15.54
N ARG A 144 -6.64 4.63 16.61
CA ARG A 144 -7.97 5.23 16.65
C ARG A 144 -8.12 6.43 15.72
N LEU A 145 -7.02 7.11 15.45
CA LEU A 145 -6.96 8.27 14.53
C LEU A 145 -7.21 7.88 13.07
N LEU A 146 -7.07 6.60 12.71
CA LEU A 146 -7.36 6.09 11.37
C LEU A 146 -8.79 5.55 11.34
N CYS A 147 -9.57 5.97 10.34
CA CYS A 147 -10.91 5.50 10.06
C CYS A 147 -10.89 4.39 9.01
N HIS A 148 -10.17 4.63 7.91
CA HIS A 148 -10.00 3.70 6.81
C HIS A 148 -8.55 3.72 6.31
N VAL A 149 -7.99 2.55 6.03
CA VAL A 149 -6.66 2.36 5.48
C VAL A 149 -6.78 1.58 4.18
N TYR A 150 -6.56 2.25 3.06
CA TYR A 150 -6.58 1.64 1.74
C TYR A 150 -5.15 1.30 1.33
N VAL A 151 -4.88 0.02 1.07
CA VAL A 151 -3.56 -0.51 0.70
C VAL A 151 -3.62 -1.03 -0.73
N ILE A 152 -2.84 -0.44 -1.63
CA ILE A 152 -2.79 -0.81 -3.05
C ILE A 152 -1.39 -1.31 -3.40
N ILE A 153 -1.28 -2.60 -3.73
CA ILE A 153 -0.01 -3.24 -4.06
C ILE A 153 0.01 -3.66 -5.53
N ASP A 154 0.85 -3.02 -6.33
CA ASP A 154 0.97 -3.33 -7.75
C ASP A 154 2.08 -4.35 -8.03
N ALA A 155 1.79 -5.25 -8.95
CA ALA A 155 2.75 -6.16 -9.61
C ALA A 155 3.44 -7.14 -8.65
N LEU A 156 2.68 -7.83 -7.79
CA LEU A 156 3.20 -8.81 -6.82
C LEU A 156 4.04 -9.93 -7.48
N ASP A 157 3.75 -10.25 -8.74
CA ASP A 157 4.50 -11.20 -9.57
C ASP A 157 5.92 -10.73 -9.91
N GLU A 158 6.22 -9.42 -9.77
CA GLU A 158 7.56 -8.86 -9.97
C GLU A 158 8.52 -9.05 -8.79
N ILE A 159 8.03 -9.58 -7.67
CA ILE A 159 8.90 -10.11 -6.61
C ILE A 159 9.59 -11.36 -7.18
N PRO A 160 10.93 -11.50 -7.09
CA PRO A 160 11.62 -12.73 -7.47
C PRO A 160 11.03 -13.96 -6.77
N ASP A 161 11.01 -15.11 -7.44
CA ASP A 161 10.42 -16.35 -6.92
C ASP A 161 11.16 -16.86 -5.67
N THR A 162 10.73 -16.36 -4.51
CA THR A 162 11.36 -16.47 -3.19
C THR A 162 10.26 -16.51 -2.11
N ASP A 163 10.64 -16.78 -0.87
CA ASP A 163 9.72 -16.72 0.28
C ASP A 163 9.12 -15.30 0.47
N GLU A 164 9.77 -14.24 -0.03
CA GLU A 164 9.29 -12.85 0.10
C GLU A 164 7.92 -12.61 -0.56
N ARG A 165 7.60 -13.31 -1.66
CA ARG A 165 6.29 -13.17 -2.32
C ARG A 165 5.18 -13.76 -1.44
N SER A 166 5.45 -14.91 -0.83
CA SER A 166 4.54 -15.57 0.10
C SER A 166 4.35 -14.75 1.39
N ASP A 167 5.45 -14.23 1.94
CA ASP A 167 5.42 -13.35 3.12
C ASP A 167 4.64 -12.06 2.86
N THR A 168 4.81 -11.47 1.67
CA THR A 168 4.05 -10.29 1.24
C THR A 168 2.56 -10.59 1.16
N PHE A 169 2.18 -11.69 0.52
CA PHE A 169 0.76 -12.10 0.47
C PHE A 169 0.18 -12.30 1.87
N LYS A 170 0.92 -13.01 2.73
CA LYS A 170 0.48 -13.35 4.09
C LYS A 170 0.20 -12.10 4.92
N ILE A 171 1.08 -11.10 4.88
CA ILE A 171 0.82 -9.86 5.64
C ILE A 171 -0.35 -9.07 5.07
N LEU A 172 -0.56 -9.07 3.75
CA LEU A 172 -1.67 -8.35 3.13
C LEU A 172 -3.00 -9.01 3.48
N ASP A 173 -3.03 -10.34 3.50
CA ASP A 173 -4.18 -11.11 4.00
C ASP A 173 -4.44 -10.79 5.48
N GLU A 174 -3.41 -10.87 6.35
CA GLU A 174 -3.52 -10.54 7.77
C GLU A 174 -3.99 -9.09 8.03
N LEU A 175 -3.48 -8.13 7.26
CA LEU A 175 -3.90 -6.73 7.34
C LEU A 175 -5.35 -6.57 6.89
N SER A 176 -5.78 -7.26 5.83
CA SER A 176 -7.18 -7.21 5.38
C SER A 176 -8.18 -7.74 6.39
N GLN A 177 -7.76 -8.59 7.34
CA GLN A 177 -8.64 -9.04 8.42
C GLN A 177 -8.96 -7.95 9.45
N ARG A 178 -8.27 -6.80 9.40
CA ARG A 178 -8.52 -5.63 10.25
C ARG A 178 -9.75 -4.86 9.74
N PRO A 179 -10.69 -4.47 10.62
CA PRO A 179 -11.99 -3.92 10.21
C PRO A 179 -11.90 -2.64 9.38
N LYS A 180 -10.81 -1.89 9.50
CA LYS A 180 -10.59 -0.60 8.83
C LYS A 180 -9.70 -0.70 7.58
N VAL A 181 -9.20 -1.89 7.26
CA VAL A 181 -8.21 -2.07 6.19
C VAL A 181 -8.87 -2.68 4.97
N TYR A 182 -8.50 -2.13 3.81
CA TYR A 182 -9.00 -2.51 2.51
C TYR A 182 -7.80 -2.72 1.60
N VAL A 183 -7.69 -3.90 1.01
CA VAL A 183 -6.53 -4.26 0.20
C VAL A 183 -6.94 -4.50 -1.24
N ILE A 184 -6.25 -3.85 -2.18
CA ILE A 184 -6.22 -4.26 -3.58
C ILE A 184 -4.78 -4.65 -3.92
N MET A 185 -4.62 -5.76 -4.61
CA MET A 185 -3.34 -6.10 -5.21
C MET A 185 -3.47 -6.60 -6.64
N THR A 186 -2.41 -6.44 -7.44
CA THR A 186 -2.35 -6.89 -8.83
C THR A 186 -1.24 -7.92 -9.07
N SER A 187 -1.48 -8.85 -9.99
CA SER A 187 -0.45 -9.70 -10.62
C SER A 187 -0.82 -10.15 -12.02
#